data_AF-A0A353HTC5-F1
#
_entry.id   AF-A0A353HTC5-F1
#
_cell.length_a   1.000
_cell.length_b   1.000
_cell.length_c   1.000
_cell.angle_alpha   90.00
_cell.angle_beta   90.00
_cell.angle_gamma   90.00
#
_symmetry.space_group_name_H-M   'P 1'
#
loop_
_entity.id
_entity.type
_entity.pdbx_description
1 polymer ?
#
loop_
_entity_poly.entity_id
_entity_poly.type
_entity_poly.pdbx_seq_one_letter_code
_entity_poly.pdbx_strand_id
1 'polypeptide(L)'
;GEITAWMGPAIGPLAFEVGRDVFDSFAAALPGVDIGFAFRRQLELGDKYLADMFALARLMLERDGVTSIAGGIHCTATERDRFYSYRRDGVTGRQASLIWLK
;
A
#
# COMPACT_ATOMS: atom_id res chain seq x y z
N GLY A 1 -21.20 4.37 -14.83
CA GLY A 1 -20.65 5.69 -14.42
C GLY A 1 -19.15 5.55 -14.32
N GLU A 2 -18.42 6.65 -14.47
CA GLU A 2 -16.96 6.64 -14.32
C GLU A 2 -16.59 6.44 -12.84
N ILE A 3 -15.74 5.45 -12.55
CA ILE A 3 -15.25 5.18 -11.19
C ILE A 3 -14.03 6.04 -10.93
N THR A 4 -14.00 6.72 -9.77
CA THR A 4 -12.82 7.41 -9.24
C THR A 4 -12.43 6.78 -7.92
N ALA A 5 -11.13 6.55 -7.72
CA ALA A 5 -10.57 6.01 -6.50
C ALA A 5 -9.69 7.04 -5.77
N TRP A 6 -9.78 7.05 -4.44
CA TRP A 6 -8.88 7.80 -3.58
C TRP A 6 -8.19 6.86 -2.59
N MET A 7 -6.85 6.88 -2.59
CA MET A 7 -6.03 6.13 -1.66
C MET A 7 -5.76 6.97 -0.41
N GLY A 8 -6.37 6.60 0.70
CA GLY A 8 -6.17 7.26 1.99
C GLY A 8 -4.81 6.97 2.65
N PRO A 9 -4.57 7.48 3.86
CA PRO A 9 -3.33 7.25 4.60
C PRO A 9 -3.11 5.77 4.91
N ALA A 10 -1.93 5.28 4.55
CA ALA A 10 -1.55 3.89 4.76
C ALA A 10 -0.05 3.77 5.09
N ILE A 11 0.47 2.57 5.35
CA ILE A 11 1.91 2.42 5.56
C ILE A 11 2.67 2.56 4.24
N GLY A 12 3.64 3.48 4.20
CA GLY A 12 4.37 3.82 2.98
C GLY A 12 5.52 2.86 2.64
N PRO A 13 6.09 2.97 1.43
CA PRO A 13 7.08 2.04 0.90
C PRO A 13 8.39 1.99 1.68
N LEU A 14 8.71 3.03 2.44
CA LEU A 14 9.94 3.06 3.26
C LEU A 14 9.77 2.38 4.63
N ALA A 15 8.55 1.99 5.02
CA ALA A 15 8.25 1.42 6.33
C ALA A 15 7.53 0.07 6.25
N PHE A 16 6.99 -0.30 5.08
CA PHE A 16 6.20 -1.51 4.92
C PHE A 16 7.07 -2.73 4.59
N GLU A 17 7.78 -3.23 5.60
CA GLU A 17 8.50 -4.50 5.49
C GLU A 17 7.53 -5.69 5.47
N VAL A 18 7.75 -6.61 4.51
CA VAL A 18 6.98 -7.83 4.28
C VAL A 18 7.90 -9.00 3.91
N GLY A 19 7.39 -10.23 4.03
CA GLY A 19 8.09 -11.44 3.58
C GLY A 19 7.86 -11.75 2.11
N ARG A 20 8.55 -12.81 1.65
CA ARG A 20 8.43 -13.35 0.30
C ARG A 20 7.01 -13.86 -0.03
N ASP A 21 6.30 -14.35 0.97
CA ASP A 21 4.90 -14.78 0.88
C ASP A 21 3.97 -13.67 0.37
N VAL A 22 4.21 -12.42 0.79
CA VAL A 22 3.44 -11.27 0.33
C VAL A 22 3.77 -10.94 -1.12
N PHE A 23 5.06 -10.97 -1.50
CA PHE A 23 5.47 -10.79 -2.90
C PHE A 23 4.80 -11.83 -3.81
N ASP A 24 4.89 -13.11 -3.46
CA ASP A 24 4.34 -14.20 -4.26
C ASP A 24 2.81 -14.08 -4.39
N SER A 25 2.13 -13.64 -3.34
CA SER A 25 0.68 -13.39 -3.36
C SER A 25 0.29 -12.30 -4.37
N PHE A 26 1.04 -11.20 -4.45
CA PHE A 26 0.81 -10.15 -5.46
C PHE A 26 1.18 -10.62 -6.87
N ALA A 27 2.26 -11.38 -7.02
CA ALA A 27 2.66 -11.95 -8.32
C ALA A 27 1.58 -12.88 -8.88
N ALA A 28 0.96 -13.69 -8.01
CA ALA A 28 -0.16 -14.56 -8.38
C ALA A 28 -1.43 -13.76 -8.74
N ALA A 29 -1.69 -12.65 -8.05
CA ALA A 29 -2.88 -11.81 -8.28
C ALA A 29 -2.78 -10.93 -9.55
N LEU A 30 -1.56 -10.66 -10.02
CA LEU A 30 -1.26 -9.82 -11.18
C LEU A 30 -0.36 -10.57 -12.19
N PRO A 31 -0.86 -11.68 -12.79
CA PRO A 31 -0.05 -12.49 -13.68
C PRO A 31 0.38 -11.70 -14.92
N GLY A 32 1.68 -11.74 -15.24
CA GLY A 32 2.26 -11.05 -16.39
C GLY A 32 2.51 -9.55 -16.19
N VAL A 33 2.21 -9.00 -15.01
CA VAL A 33 2.55 -7.61 -14.64
C VAL A 33 3.87 -7.61 -13.88
N ASP A 34 4.81 -6.76 -14.28
CA ASP A 34 6.02 -6.54 -13.49
C ASP A 34 5.68 -5.74 -12.23
N ILE A 35 5.70 -6.40 -11.08
CA ILE A 35 5.49 -5.79 -9.76
C ILE A 35 6.82 -5.51 -9.04
N GLY A 36 7.96 -5.88 -9.61
CA GLY A 36 9.27 -5.81 -8.95
C GLY A 36 9.63 -4.39 -8.48
N PHE A 37 9.20 -3.38 -9.23
CA PHE A 37 9.39 -1.97 -8.86
C PHE A 37 8.69 -1.58 -7.54
N ALA A 38 7.63 -2.29 -7.16
CA ALA A 38 6.90 -2.08 -5.92
C ALA A 38 7.47 -2.88 -4.75
N PHE A 39 8.54 -3.65 -4.93
CA PHE A 39 9.17 -4.45 -3.86
C PHE A 39 10.68 -4.25 -3.84
N ARG A 40 11.17 -3.45 -2.89
CA ARG A 40 12.60 -3.26 -2.68
C ARG A 40 13.15 -4.31 -1.71
N ARG A 41 13.96 -5.25 -2.22
CA ARG A 41 14.61 -6.28 -1.38
C ARG A 41 15.47 -5.66 -0.27
N GLN A 42 15.42 -6.22 0.93
CA GLN A 42 16.25 -5.84 2.08
C GLN A 42 17.38 -6.86 2.25
N LEU A 43 18.51 -6.63 1.59
CA LEU A 43 19.62 -7.59 1.53
C LEU A 43 20.18 -7.99 2.91
N GLU A 44 20.17 -7.05 3.86
CA GLU A 44 20.68 -7.24 5.23
C GLU A 44 19.71 -8.04 6.13
N LEU A 45 18.44 -8.19 5.74
CA LEU A 45 17.38 -8.81 6.54
C LEU A 45 16.87 -10.13 5.94
N GLY A 46 17.62 -10.71 5.00
CA GLY A 46 17.27 -11.96 4.32
C GLY A 46 16.16 -11.78 3.28
N ASP A 47 15.18 -12.69 3.27
CA ASP A 47 14.07 -12.70 2.31
C ASP A 47 12.92 -11.76 2.71
N LYS A 48 13.30 -10.51 2.98
CA LYS A 48 12.38 -9.41 3.28
C LYS A 48 12.38 -8.36 2.16
N TYR A 49 11.24 -7.71 2.01
CA TYR A 49 11.01 -6.66 1.04
C TYR A 49 10.37 -5.46 1.71
N LEU A 50 10.71 -4.26 1.25
CA LEU A 50 9.93 -3.08 1.48
C LEU A 50 8.94 -2.91 0.32
N ALA A 51 7.64 -3.03 0.63
CA ALA A 51 6.58 -3.03 -0.36
C ALA A 51 5.91 -1.66 -0.49
N ASP A 52 5.68 -1.22 -1.72
CA ASP A 52 4.89 -0.04 -2.05
C ASP A 52 3.42 -0.42 -2.25
N MET A 53 2.64 -0.32 -1.18
CA MET A 53 1.22 -0.66 -1.23
C MET A 53 0.40 0.28 -2.14
N PHE A 54 0.82 1.54 -2.33
CA PHE A 54 0.11 2.46 -3.21
C PHE A 54 0.36 2.14 -4.69
N ALA A 55 1.58 1.74 -5.04
CA ALA A 55 1.89 1.22 -6.36
C ALA A 55 1.07 -0.05 -6.68
N LEU A 56 1.02 -1.00 -5.74
CA LEU A 56 0.26 -2.24 -5.91
C LEU A 56 -1.24 -1.99 -6.05
N ALA A 57 -1.81 -1.13 -5.20
CA ALA A 57 -3.22 -0.75 -5.30
C ALA A 57 -3.54 -0.08 -6.64
N ARG A 58 -2.65 0.78 -7.14
CA ARG A 58 -2.80 1.41 -8.46
C ARG A 58 -2.81 0.37 -9.58
N LEU A 59 -1.87 -0.58 -9.60
CA LEU A 59 -1.85 -1.65 -10.60
C LEU A 59 -3.15 -2.46 -10.61
N MET A 60 -3.68 -2.78 -9.42
CA MET A 60 -4.93 -3.52 -9.31
C MET A 60 -6.14 -2.71 -9.79
N LEU A 61 -6.21 -1.42 -9.45
CA LEU A 61 -7.26 -0.51 -9.91
C LEU A 61 -7.23 -0.30 -11.43
N GLU A 62 -6.03 -0.09 -12.00
CA GLU A 62 -5.85 0.10 -13.44
C GLU A 62 -6.19 -1.17 -14.23
N ARG A 63 -5.82 -2.35 -13.72
CA ARG A 63 -6.24 -3.65 -14.29
C ARG A 63 -7.77 -3.75 -14.39
N ASP A 64 -8.48 -3.22 -13.40
CA ASP A 64 -9.94 -3.24 -13.34
C ASP A 64 -10.60 -2.05 -14.07
N GLY A 65 -9.80 -1.27 -14.83
CA GLY A 65 -10.28 -0.18 -15.69
C GLY A 65 -10.48 1.16 -14.97
N VAL A 66 -10.06 1.29 -13.71
CA VAL A 66 -10.14 2.55 -12.96
C VAL A 66 -8.91 3.39 -13.27
N THR A 67 -9.09 4.50 -14.00
CA THR A 67 -7.99 5.38 -14.44
C THR A 67 -7.92 6.70 -13.64
N SER A 68 -9.01 7.12 -13.02
CA SER A 68 -9.07 8.28 -12.14
C SER A 68 -8.67 7.88 -10.72
N ILE A 69 -7.38 7.98 -10.39
CA ILE A 69 -6.82 7.55 -9.10
C ILE A 69 -6.03 8.69 -8.45
N ALA A 70 -6.44 9.10 -7.25
CA ALA A 70 -5.77 10.15 -6.45
C ALA A 70 -5.33 9.64 -5.07
N GLY A 71 -4.56 10.46 -4.34
CA GLY A 71 -4.09 10.13 -3.00
C GLY A 71 -2.83 9.25 -3.01
N GLY A 72 -2.64 8.48 -1.95
CA GLY A 72 -1.48 7.60 -1.78
C GLY A 72 -0.18 8.35 -1.44
N ILE A 73 -0.31 9.48 -0.75
CA ILE A 73 0.82 10.38 -0.42
C ILE A 73 1.20 10.36 1.06
N HIS A 74 0.42 9.67 1.90
CA HIS A 74 0.59 9.69 3.35
C HIS A 74 1.11 8.37 3.88
N CYS A 75 2.10 8.44 4.77
CA CYS A 75 2.67 7.28 5.44
C CYS A 75 2.31 7.30 6.93
N THR A 76 1.42 6.39 7.35
CA THR A 76 0.95 6.30 8.74
C THR A 76 2.08 6.01 9.72
N ALA A 77 3.12 5.29 9.29
CA ALA A 77 4.23 4.91 10.16
C ALA A 77 5.19 6.09 10.43
N THR A 78 5.48 6.92 9.42
CA THR A 78 6.45 8.02 9.54
C THR A 78 5.83 9.32 10.00
N GLU A 79 4.57 9.61 9.64
CA GLU A 79 3.86 10.84 10.03
C GLU A 79 3.19 10.69 11.41
N ARG A 80 4.02 10.64 12.45
CA ARG A 80 3.64 10.29 13.83
C ARG A 80 2.58 11.21 14.44
N ASP A 81 2.66 12.51 14.15
CA ASP A 81 1.75 13.52 14.73
C ASP A 81 0.36 13.52 14.09
N ARG A 82 0.16 12.74 13.02
CA ARG A 82 -1.07 12.74 12.21
C ARG A 82 -1.83 11.43 12.24
N PHE A 83 -1.13 10.30 12.39
CA PHE A 83 -1.74 8.98 12.21
C PHE A 83 -1.31 7.98 13.28
N TYR A 84 -2.27 7.17 13.73
CA TYR A 84 -1.99 5.91 14.41
C TYR A 84 -1.31 4.92 13.46
N SER A 85 -0.36 4.13 13.96
CA SER A 85 0.28 3.07 13.17
C SER A 85 0.56 1.84 14.02
N TYR A 86 -0.10 0.73 13.68
CA TYR A 86 0.16 -0.57 14.34
C TYR A 86 1.61 -1.03 14.17
N ARG A 87 2.21 -0.81 12.99
CA ARG A 87 3.61 -1.17 12.73
C ARG A 87 4.58 -0.44 13.67
N ARG A 88 4.26 0.80 14.04
CA ARG A 88 5.10 1.63 14.90
C ARG A 88 4.81 1.38 16.38
N ASP A 89 3.53 1.36 16.76
CA ASP A 89 3.10 1.48 18.17
C ASP A 89 2.53 0.16 18.74
N GLY A 90 2.26 -0.85 17.91
CA GLY A 90 1.56 -2.06 18.32
C GLY A 90 0.11 -1.74 18.74
N VAL A 91 -0.18 -1.86 20.04
CA VAL A 91 -1.52 -1.53 20.57
C VAL A 91 -1.72 -0.01 20.54
N THR A 92 -2.52 0.46 19.59
CA THR A 92 -2.75 1.90 19.32
C THR A 92 -4.19 2.16 18.88
N GLY A 93 -4.53 3.43 18.62
CA GLY A 93 -5.84 3.85 18.12
C GLY A 93 -6.14 3.39 16.69
N ARG A 94 -7.29 3.82 16.15
CA ARG A 94 -7.70 3.56 14.76
C ARG A 94 -8.20 4.86 14.12
N GLN A 95 -7.97 4.95 12.83
CA GLN A 95 -8.44 6.02 11.94
C GLN A 95 -9.50 5.45 10.99
N ALA A 96 -10.36 6.30 10.45
CA ALA A 96 -11.41 5.91 9.51
C ALA A 96 -11.40 6.82 8.28
N SER A 97 -11.67 6.24 7.12
CA SER A 97 -11.96 6.95 5.87
C SER A 97 -13.45 6.82 5.58
N LEU A 98 -14.17 7.92 5.38
CA LEU A 98 -15.61 7.93 5.17
C LEU A 98 -15.97 8.64 3.86
N ILE A 99 -16.98 8.12 3.16
CA ILE A 99 -17.59 8.70 1.97
C ILE A 99 -19.09 8.46 2.00
N TRP A 100 -19.89 9.44 1.58
CA TRP A 100 -21.35 9.33 1.53
C TRP A 100 -21.91 10.18 0.39
N LEU A 101 -23.11 9.81 -0.09
CA LEU A 101 -23.93 10.69 -0.92
C LEU A 101 -24.65 11.67 -0.01
N LYS A 102 -24.70 12.94 -0.42
CA LYS A 102 -25.45 13.97 0.29
C LYS A 102 -26.95 13.71 0.22
#